data_AF-A0A1A8LIK3-F1
#
_entry.id   AF-A0A1A8LIK3-F1
#
_cell.length_a   1.000
_cell.length_b   1.000
_cell.length_c   1.000
_cell.angle_alpha   90.00
_cell.angle_beta   90.00
_cell.angle_gamma   90.00
#
_symmetry.space_group_name_H-M   'P 1'
#
loop_
_entity.id
_entity.type
_entity.pdbx_description
1 polymer ?
#
loop_
_entity_poly.entity_id
_entity_poly.type
_entity_poly.pdbx_seq_one_letter_code
_entity_poly.pdbx_strand_id
1 'polypeptide(L)'
;MDDIFTQCREGNAVAVRLWLDNTENDLNQGDDHGFSPLHWACREGRSSVVDMLIMRGARINVMNRGDDTPLHLAASHGHRDIVGKLIQCKADTNAANEHGNTPLHYACFWGHDQVAEDLVGNGAQVSLCNKYGETPMDKAKPHLRELLRENAEKMGQSLTKIPFKDTFWKGTTRTRPRNGTLNKQAGIDFKQLSLLAKINENQSGELWQGRWQGNEIVVKTQAVKFALDIASGMAFLHTLEPMIPRHYLNSKSIMIDEDMTARISMADVKFSFQCPGRMYSPAWVAPEALQKKPEDINRRSADMWSFAILLWELVTREVPFADLSNMEIGMKVALEGLRPTIPPGISPHICKLMKICMNEDPAKRPKFDMIVPILDKMQDK
;
A
#
# COMPACT_ATOMS: atom_id res chain seq x y z
N MET A 1 -16.87 6.47 28.47
CA MET A 1 -15.76 7.35 28.07
C MET A 1 -16.05 7.68 26.62
N ASP A 2 -16.36 8.93 26.33
CA ASP A 2 -16.81 9.32 24.99
C ASP A 2 -15.70 9.08 23.96
N ASP A 3 -16.12 8.73 22.76
CA ASP A 3 -15.22 8.43 21.65
C ASP A 3 -14.29 9.62 21.33
N ILE A 4 -13.05 9.33 20.92
CA ILE A 4 -12.05 10.36 20.59
C ILE A 4 -12.56 11.31 19.51
N PHE A 5 -13.36 10.81 18.57
CA PHE A 5 -13.95 11.61 17.51
C PHE A 5 -14.92 12.66 18.08
N THR A 6 -15.71 12.33 19.09
CA THR A 6 -16.59 13.29 19.78
C THR A 6 -15.76 14.37 20.47
N GLN A 7 -14.69 13.98 21.17
CA GLN A 7 -13.79 14.93 21.82
C GLN A 7 -13.08 15.86 20.82
N CYS A 8 -12.71 15.35 19.64
CA CYS A 8 -12.15 16.15 18.55
C CYS A 8 -13.17 17.12 17.96
N ARG A 9 -14.45 16.76 17.87
CA ARG A 9 -15.53 17.63 17.39
C ARG A 9 -15.86 18.74 18.39
N GLU A 10 -15.90 18.40 19.66
CA GLU A 10 -16.15 19.36 20.74
C GLU A 10 -14.97 20.29 20.97
N GLY A 11 -13.75 19.89 20.59
CA GLY A 11 -12.54 20.67 20.76
C GLY A 11 -11.92 20.53 22.15
N ASN A 12 -12.18 19.43 22.85
CA ASN A 12 -11.63 19.17 24.17
C ASN A 12 -10.15 18.76 24.07
N ALA A 13 -9.27 19.75 23.96
CA ALA A 13 -7.83 19.55 23.81
C ALA A 13 -7.20 18.74 24.96
N VAL A 14 -7.76 18.80 26.17
CA VAL A 14 -7.24 18.04 27.32
C VAL A 14 -7.52 16.54 27.17
N ALA A 15 -8.75 16.18 26.78
CA ALA A 15 -9.12 14.79 26.53
C ALA A 15 -8.35 14.22 25.33
N VAL A 16 -8.21 15.00 24.25
CA VAL A 16 -7.42 14.60 23.08
C VAL A 16 -5.96 14.41 23.45
N ARG A 17 -5.36 15.30 24.26
CA ARG A 17 -3.98 15.14 24.73
C ARG A 17 -3.80 13.87 25.55
N LEU A 18 -4.68 13.62 26.52
CA LEU A 18 -4.61 12.43 27.37
C LEU A 18 -4.75 11.15 26.54
N TRP A 19 -5.61 11.18 25.52
CA TRP A 19 -5.75 10.08 24.57
C TRP A 19 -4.49 9.88 23.72
N LEU A 20 -3.86 10.96 23.24
CA LEU A 20 -2.61 10.90 22.46
C LEU A 20 -1.39 10.47 23.28
N ASP A 21 -1.40 10.67 24.60
CA ASP A 21 -0.31 10.22 25.48
C ASP A 21 -0.34 8.70 25.72
N ASN A 22 -1.46 8.01 25.42
CA ASN A 22 -1.51 6.55 25.42
C ASN A 22 -0.96 5.99 24.10
N THR A 23 0.14 5.24 24.19
CA THR A 23 0.84 4.65 23.04
C THR A 23 0.07 3.55 22.31
N GLU A 24 -1.04 3.05 22.86
CA GLU A 24 -1.92 2.08 22.21
C GLU A 24 -2.84 2.72 21.16
N ASN A 25 -3.02 4.03 21.21
CA ASN A 25 -3.96 4.75 20.36
C ASN A 25 -3.32 5.15 19.03
N ASP A 26 -3.91 4.71 17.91
CA ASP A 26 -3.51 5.18 16.58
C ASP A 26 -4.29 6.44 16.20
N LEU A 27 -3.62 7.58 16.24
CA LEU A 27 -4.14 8.89 15.84
C LEU A 27 -4.52 9.01 14.34
N ASN A 28 -4.13 8.02 13.51
CA ASN A 28 -4.53 7.95 12.10
C ASN A 28 -5.69 6.99 11.84
N GLN A 29 -6.15 6.26 12.86
CA GLN A 29 -7.29 5.37 12.74
C GLN A 29 -8.57 6.19 12.49
N GLY A 30 -9.29 5.85 11.42
CA GLY A 30 -10.57 6.47 11.09
C GLY A 30 -11.74 5.79 11.78
N ASP A 31 -12.85 6.54 11.87
CA ASP A 31 -14.16 6.01 12.26
C ASP A 31 -14.77 5.06 11.21
N ASP A 32 -16.01 4.63 11.40
CA ASP A 32 -16.73 3.75 10.47
C ASP A 32 -16.82 4.31 9.05
N HIS A 33 -16.73 5.64 8.87
CA HIS A 33 -16.77 6.33 7.58
C HIS A 33 -15.36 6.69 7.07
N GLY A 34 -14.32 6.29 7.78
CA GLY A 34 -12.92 6.56 7.45
C GLY A 34 -12.46 7.97 7.83
N PHE A 35 -13.22 8.72 8.62
CA PHE A 35 -12.79 10.03 9.11
C PHE A 35 -11.82 9.84 10.27
N SER A 36 -10.58 10.27 10.07
CA SER A 36 -9.58 10.36 11.15
C SER A 36 -9.91 11.50 12.15
N PRO A 37 -9.31 11.52 13.34
CA PRO A 37 -9.45 12.61 14.30
C PRO A 37 -9.13 13.99 13.70
N LEU A 38 -8.14 14.04 12.79
CA LEU A 38 -7.77 15.27 12.07
C LEU A 38 -8.89 15.76 11.15
N HIS A 39 -9.63 14.87 10.47
CA HIS A 39 -10.76 15.27 9.65
C HIS A 39 -11.84 15.98 10.49
N TRP A 40 -12.19 15.41 11.64
CA TRP A 40 -13.20 15.98 12.53
C TRP A 40 -12.76 17.32 13.12
N ALA A 41 -11.50 17.43 13.55
CA ALA A 41 -10.95 18.67 14.06
C ALA A 41 -10.94 19.78 12.98
N CYS A 42 -10.57 19.43 11.73
CA CYS A 42 -10.59 20.36 10.60
C CYS A 42 -12.00 20.77 10.19
N ARG A 43 -12.98 19.85 10.21
CA ARG A 43 -14.38 20.13 9.87
C ARG A 43 -15.02 21.12 10.86
N GLU A 44 -14.79 20.90 12.15
CA GLU A 44 -15.42 21.68 13.23
C GLU A 44 -14.62 22.95 13.63
N GLY A 45 -13.50 23.24 12.96
CA GLY A 45 -12.74 24.47 13.20
C GLY A 45 -11.93 24.46 14.50
N ARG A 46 -11.50 23.29 14.98
CA ARG A 46 -10.79 23.15 16.27
C ARG A 46 -9.28 23.32 16.11
N SER A 47 -8.84 24.55 15.89
CA SER A 47 -7.44 24.87 15.54
C SER A 47 -6.41 24.38 16.56
N SER A 48 -6.72 24.41 17.86
CA SER A 48 -5.84 23.90 18.93
C SER A 48 -5.67 22.38 18.87
N VAL A 49 -6.74 21.65 18.55
CA VAL A 49 -6.73 20.19 18.38
C VAL A 49 -5.99 19.82 17.09
N VAL A 50 -6.20 20.58 16.02
CA VAL A 50 -5.46 20.41 14.76
C VAL A 50 -3.95 20.55 15.00
N ASP A 51 -3.50 21.60 15.67
CA ASP A 51 -2.08 21.80 15.98
C ASP A 51 -1.50 20.62 16.75
N MET A 52 -2.21 20.15 17.77
CA MET A 52 -1.79 19.03 18.59
C MET A 52 -1.66 17.74 17.78
N LEU A 53 -2.65 17.44 16.94
CA LEU A 53 -2.64 16.26 16.08
C LEU A 53 -1.50 16.31 15.05
N ILE A 54 -1.29 17.46 14.42
CA ILE A 54 -0.18 17.67 13.47
C ILE A 54 1.17 17.49 14.18
N MET A 55 1.36 18.12 15.34
CA MET A 55 2.61 18.01 16.12
C MET A 55 2.89 16.57 16.58
N ARG A 56 1.85 15.76 16.81
CA ARG A 56 1.97 14.34 17.18
C ARG A 56 2.10 13.41 15.97
N GLY A 57 2.21 13.94 14.75
CA GLY A 57 2.49 13.16 13.54
C GLY A 57 1.25 12.64 12.81
N ALA A 58 0.11 13.33 12.90
CA ALA A 58 -1.06 13.02 12.08
C ALA A 58 -0.76 13.13 10.58
N ARG A 59 -1.25 12.14 9.82
CA ARG A 59 -1.15 12.13 8.37
C ARG A 59 -2.01 13.27 7.80
N ILE A 60 -1.34 14.26 7.19
CA ILE A 60 -1.99 15.46 6.64
C ILE A 60 -2.89 15.14 5.43
N ASN A 61 -2.42 14.25 4.55
CA ASN A 61 -3.13 13.86 3.33
C ASN A 61 -3.90 12.53 3.49
N VAL A 62 -4.40 12.25 4.68
CA VAL A 62 -5.30 11.11 4.91
C VAL A 62 -6.62 11.33 4.16
N MET A 63 -7.26 10.26 3.69
CA MET A 63 -8.50 10.33 2.90
C MET A 63 -9.60 9.52 3.60
N ASN A 64 -10.81 10.07 3.66
CA ASN A 64 -12.00 9.34 4.14
C ASN A 64 -12.55 8.39 3.06
N ARG A 65 -13.72 7.76 3.29
CA ARG A 65 -14.34 6.87 2.30
C ARG A 65 -14.75 7.55 0.98
N GLY A 66 -15.05 8.84 1.01
CA GLY A 66 -15.37 9.68 -0.16
C GLY A 66 -14.14 10.33 -0.79
N ASP A 67 -12.94 9.90 -0.39
CA ASP A 67 -11.66 10.43 -0.86
C ASP A 67 -11.42 11.92 -0.51
N ASP A 68 -12.15 12.48 0.47
CA ASP A 68 -11.89 13.83 0.99
C ASP A 68 -10.70 13.81 1.96
N THR A 69 -9.85 14.83 1.86
CA THR A 69 -8.75 15.07 2.81
C THR A 69 -9.16 16.05 3.91
N PRO A 70 -8.42 16.17 5.03
CA PRO A 70 -8.66 17.21 6.03
C PRO A 70 -8.71 18.62 5.43
N LEU A 71 -7.94 18.88 4.36
CA LEU A 71 -7.96 20.16 3.65
C LEU A 71 -9.28 20.42 2.92
N HIS A 72 -9.93 19.38 2.36
CA HIS A 72 -11.25 19.52 1.76
C HIS A 72 -12.28 19.99 2.79
N LEU A 73 -12.28 19.39 3.98
CA LEU A 73 -13.23 19.71 5.06
C LEU A 73 -12.95 21.09 5.68
N ALA A 74 -11.69 21.45 5.88
CA ALA A 74 -11.33 22.79 6.34
C ALA A 74 -11.78 23.86 5.31
N ALA A 75 -11.58 23.58 4.02
CA ALA A 75 -11.97 24.48 2.94
C ALA A 75 -13.50 24.59 2.76
N SER A 76 -14.25 23.50 2.92
CA SER A 76 -15.71 23.52 2.80
C SER A 76 -16.39 24.32 3.92
N HIS A 77 -15.79 24.35 5.11
CA HIS A 77 -16.32 25.07 6.27
C HIS A 77 -15.71 26.47 6.47
N GLY A 78 -14.73 26.88 5.66
CA GLY A 78 -14.19 28.24 5.67
C GLY A 78 -13.17 28.51 6.78
N HIS A 79 -12.57 27.47 7.37
CA HIS A 79 -11.61 27.60 8.47
C HIS A 79 -10.22 27.99 7.95
N ARG A 80 -10.08 29.28 7.61
CA ARG A 80 -8.89 29.85 6.96
C ARG A 80 -7.58 29.60 7.72
N ASP A 81 -7.60 29.72 9.04
CA ASP A 81 -6.45 29.49 9.90
C ASP A 81 -5.96 28.03 9.85
N ILE A 82 -6.90 27.07 9.83
CA ILE A 82 -6.61 25.64 9.67
C ILE A 82 -6.09 25.35 8.26
N VAL A 83 -6.69 25.95 7.23
CA VAL A 83 -6.22 25.81 5.85
C VAL A 83 -4.76 26.27 5.72
N GLY A 84 -4.43 27.44 6.26
CA GLY A 84 -3.05 27.95 6.28
C GLY A 84 -2.07 26.99 6.95
N LYS A 85 -2.45 26.42 8.10
CA LYS A 85 -1.62 25.43 8.82
C LYS A 85 -1.41 24.14 8.04
N LEU A 86 -2.47 23.60 7.42
CA LEU A 86 -2.39 22.40 6.60
C LEU A 86 -1.47 22.61 5.39
N ILE A 87 -1.59 23.76 4.72
CA ILE A 87 -0.72 24.14 3.60
C ILE A 87 0.74 24.24 4.04
N GLN A 88 1.02 24.89 5.18
CA GLN A 88 2.37 24.97 5.75
C GLN A 88 2.96 23.57 6.04
N CYS A 89 2.10 22.62 6.40
CA CYS A 89 2.45 21.22 6.63
C CYS A 89 2.45 20.37 5.34
N LYS A 90 2.57 20.99 4.16
CA LYS A 90 2.63 20.34 2.84
C LYS A 90 1.40 19.48 2.51
N ALA A 91 0.21 19.95 2.89
CA ALA A 91 -1.03 19.37 2.38
C ALA A 91 -1.10 19.47 0.85
N ASP A 92 -1.64 18.45 0.19
CA ASP A 92 -1.86 18.47 -1.26
C ASP A 92 -3.07 19.35 -1.60
N THR A 93 -2.78 20.54 -2.13
CA THR A 93 -3.78 21.54 -2.51
C THR A 93 -4.61 21.14 -3.74
N ASN A 94 -4.12 20.19 -4.54
CA ASN A 94 -4.77 19.70 -5.76
C ASN A 94 -5.29 18.26 -5.60
N ALA A 95 -5.36 17.75 -4.37
CA ALA A 95 -5.99 16.48 -4.09
C ALA A 95 -7.42 16.47 -4.64
N ALA A 96 -7.82 15.39 -5.32
CA ALA A 96 -9.15 15.24 -5.90
C ALA A 96 -9.90 14.11 -5.20
N ASN A 97 -11.14 14.37 -4.80
CA ASN A 97 -12.00 13.40 -4.14
C ASN A 97 -12.74 12.49 -5.13
N GLU A 98 -13.70 11.68 -4.64
CA GLU A 98 -14.42 10.70 -5.47
C GLU A 98 -15.21 11.33 -6.62
N HIS A 99 -15.58 12.61 -6.51
CA HIS A 99 -16.28 13.37 -7.54
C HIS A 99 -15.33 14.18 -8.43
N GLY A 100 -14.02 14.09 -8.20
CA GLY A 100 -13.01 14.90 -8.85
C GLY A 100 -12.99 16.35 -8.38
N ASN A 101 -13.66 16.67 -7.27
CA ASN A 101 -13.60 17.99 -6.67
C ASN A 101 -12.31 18.11 -5.87
N THR A 102 -11.69 19.29 -5.96
CA THR A 102 -10.52 19.67 -5.16
C THR A 102 -10.93 20.53 -3.96
N PRO A 103 -10.06 20.78 -2.97
CA PRO A 103 -10.38 21.70 -1.87
C PRO A 103 -10.85 23.08 -2.36
N LEU A 104 -10.28 23.55 -3.48
CA LEU A 104 -10.68 24.82 -4.11
C LEU A 104 -12.12 24.77 -4.66
N HIS A 105 -12.58 23.64 -5.21
CA HIS A 105 -13.97 23.49 -5.63
C HIS A 105 -14.94 23.68 -4.45
N TYR A 106 -14.61 23.14 -3.28
CA TYR A 106 -15.42 23.30 -2.07
C TYR A 106 -15.42 24.75 -1.57
N ALA A 107 -14.25 25.39 -1.49
CA ALA A 107 -14.16 26.80 -1.08
C ALA A 107 -14.99 27.70 -2.00
N CYS A 108 -14.92 27.49 -3.32
CA CYS A 108 -15.69 28.23 -4.31
C CYS A 108 -17.20 27.99 -4.20
N PHE A 109 -17.62 26.72 -4.03
CA PHE A 109 -19.03 26.34 -3.96
C PHE A 109 -19.72 26.94 -2.73
N TRP A 110 -19.06 26.93 -1.57
CA TRP A 110 -19.59 27.51 -0.34
C TRP A 110 -19.38 29.03 -0.24
N GLY A 111 -18.56 29.62 -1.12
CA GLY A 111 -18.32 31.06 -1.20
C GLY A 111 -17.37 31.57 -0.11
N HIS A 112 -16.35 30.80 0.23
CA HIS A 112 -15.31 31.17 1.20
C HIS A 112 -14.15 31.88 0.49
N ASP A 113 -14.36 33.16 0.18
CA ASP A 113 -13.48 33.94 -0.71
C ASP A 113 -12.01 33.94 -0.25
N GLN A 114 -11.77 34.25 1.04
CA GLN A 114 -10.42 34.30 1.61
C GLN A 114 -9.68 32.96 1.56
N VAL A 115 -10.41 31.85 1.75
CA VAL A 115 -9.84 30.50 1.69
C VAL A 115 -9.47 30.14 0.25
N ALA A 116 -10.32 30.50 -0.71
CA ALA A 116 -10.07 30.27 -2.11
C ALA A 116 -8.84 31.06 -2.60
N GLU A 117 -8.70 32.32 -2.17
CA GLU A 117 -7.50 33.13 -2.44
C GLU A 117 -6.23 32.49 -1.87
N ASP A 118 -6.25 32.10 -0.60
CA ASP A 118 -5.10 31.47 0.07
C ASP A 118 -4.71 30.16 -0.63
N LEU A 119 -5.68 29.35 -1.07
CA LEU A 119 -5.43 28.11 -1.81
C LEU A 119 -4.75 28.39 -3.16
N VAL A 120 -5.25 29.34 -3.94
CA VAL A 120 -4.65 29.72 -5.24
C VAL A 120 -3.24 30.30 -5.04
N GLY A 121 -3.05 31.13 -4.02
CA GLY A 121 -1.75 31.69 -3.65
C GLY A 121 -0.72 30.63 -3.26
N ASN A 122 -1.16 29.45 -2.85
CA ASN A 122 -0.31 28.31 -2.48
C ASN A 122 -0.34 27.17 -3.52
N GLY A 123 -0.65 27.49 -4.78
CA GLY A 123 -0.48 26.56 -5.90
C GLY A 123 -1.67 25.64 -6.20
N ALA A 124 -2.86 25.93 -5.66
CA ALA A 124 -4.09 25.29 -6.12
C ALA A 124 -4.40 25.73 -7.57
N GLN A 125 -4.72 24.77 -8.42
CA GLN A 125 -4.98 24.99 -9.85
C GLN A 125 -6.46 25.32 -10.09
N VAL A 126 -6.72 26.49 -10.68
CA VAL A 126 -8.09 26.92 -11.05
C VAL A 126 -8.64 26.21 -12.29
N SER A 127 -7.81 25.49 -13.03
CA SER A 127 -8.13 24.88 -14.32
C SER A 127 -8.54 23.41 -14.24
N LEU A 128 -8.41 22.77 -13.08
CA LEU A 128 -8.76 21.36 -12.90
C LEU A 128 -10.27 21.17 -12.97
N CYS A 129 -10.75 20.36 -13.91
CA CYS A 129 -12.16 19.99 -13.99
C CYS A 129 -12.48 18.84 -13.03
N ASN A 130 -13.69 18.85 -12.48
CA ASN A 130 -14.29 17.70 -11.81
C ASN A 130 -14.87 16.67 -12.81
N LYS A 131 -15.48 15.59 -12.31
CA LYS A 131 -16.14 14.56 -13.16
C LYS A 131 -17.25 15.11 -14.05
N TYR A 132 -17.83 16.25 -13.70
CA TYR A 132 -18.89 16.92 -14.45
C TYR A 132 -18.34 17.93 -15.49
N GLY A 133 -17.02 18.08 -15.61
CA GLY A 133 -16.39 19.04 -16.52
C GLY A 133 -16.39 20.49 -16.01
N GLU A 134 -16.77 20.69 -14.75
CA GLU A 134 -16.84 22.01 -14.12
C GLU A 134 -15.50 22.32 -13.46
N THR A 135 -15.03 23.56 -13.62
CA THR A 135 -13.84 24.07 -12.92
C THR A 135 -14.23 24.70 -11.58
N PRO A 136 -13.30 24.93 -10.64
CA PRO A 136 -13.58 25.66 -9.40
C PRO A 136 -14.20 27.03 -9.67
N MET A 137 -13.79 27.70 -10.76
CA MET A 137 -14.34 29.00 -11.18
C MET A 137 -15.78 28.91 -11.67
N ASP A 138 -16.21 27.77 -12.24
CA ASP A 138 -17.59 27.56 -12.68
C ASP A 138 -18.55 27.39 -11.48
N LYS A 139 -18.04 26.90 -10.33
CA LYS A 139 -18.80 26.78 -9.07
C LYS A 139 -18.79 28.05 -8.22
N ALA A 140 -17.87 28.98 -8.49
CA ALA A 140 -17.71 30.21 -7.73
C ALA A 140 -18.84 31.21 -8.02
N LYS A 141 -19.14 32.07 -7.03
CA LYS A 141 -20.00 33.24 -7.24
C LYS A 141 -19.32 34.21 -8.25
N PRO A 142 -20.09 35.06 -8.97
CA PRO A 142 -19.53 35.95 -9.99
C PRO A 142 -18.37 36.83 -9.50
N HIS A 143 -18.47 37.39 -8.30
CA HIS A 143 -17.40 38.21 -7.72
C HIS A 143 -16.10 37.41 -7.46
N LEU A 144 -16.23 36.24 -6.82
CA LEU A 144 -15.10 35.37 -6.51
C LEU A 144 -14.43 34.84 -7.78
N ARG A 145 -15.22 34.57 -8.83
CA ARG A 145 -14.68 34.14 -10.13
C ARG A 145 -13.72 35.17 -10.73
N GLU A 146 -14.07 36.45 -10.69
CA GLU A 146 -13.19 37.50 -11.23
C GLU A 146 -11.91 37.62 -10.40
N LEU A 147 -12.05 37.56 -9.08
CA LEU A 147 -10.93 37.62 -8.14
C LEU A 147 -9.96 36.45 -8.32
N LEU A 148 -10.47 35.23 -8.48
CA LEU A 148 -9.66 34.04 -8.71
C LEU A 148 -8.99 34.06 -10.08
N ARG A 149 -9.65 34.62 -11.11
CA ARG A 149 -9.03 34.82 -12.43
C ARG A 149 -7.84 35.77 -12.32
N GLU A 150 -8.03 36.94 -11.71
CA GLU A 150 -6.95 37.92 -11.53
C GLU A 150 -5.78 37.34 -10.73
N ASN A 151 -6.07 36.57 -9.66
CA ASN A 151 -5.04 35.92 -8.86
C ASN A 151 -4.34 34.77 -9.60
N ALA A 152 -5.06 33.99 -10.39
CA ALA A 152 -4.47 32.95 -11.25
C ALA A 152 -3.54 33.55 -12.31
N GLU A 153 -3.92 34.67 -12.92
CA GLU A 153 -3.10 35.41 -13.88
C GLU A 153 -1.82 35.96 -13.23
N LYS A 154 -1.92 36.56 -12.03
CA LYS A 154 -0.75 37.00 -11.25
C LYS A 154 0.22 35.86 -10.94
N MET A 155 -0.31 34.66 -10.71
CA MET A 155 0.48 33.44 -10.42
C MET A 155 0.97 32.73 -11.69
N GLY A 156 0.66 33.24 -12.89
CA GLY A 156 1.07 32.65 -14.17
C GLY A 156 0.42 31.30 -14.47
N GLN A 157 -0.75 31.01 -13.91
CA GLN A 157 -1.47 29.77 -14.17
C GLN A 157 -2.17 29.80 -15.54
N SER A 158 -2.15 28.68 -16.26
CA SER A 158 -2.93 28.53 -17.49
C SER A 158 -4.42 28.33 -17.17
N LEU A 159 -5.28 29.13 -17.79
CA LEU A 159 -6.75 29.02 -17.69
C LEU A 159 -7.34 27.92 -18.59
N THR A 160 -6.49 27.15 -19.28
CA THR A 160 -6.94 26.04 -20.13
C THR A 160 -7.52 24.92 -19.27
N LYS A 161 -8.80 24.56 -19.50
CA LYS A 161 -9.47 23.48 -18.77
C LYS A 161 -8.70 22.17 -18.89
N ILE A 162 -8.27 21.62 -17.74
CA ILE A 162 -7.63 20.31 -17.66
C ILE A 162 -8.75 19.30 -17.38
N PRO A 163 -9.08 18.40 -18.33
CA PRO A 163 -10.16 17.45 -18.12
C PRO A 163 -9.84 16.49 -16.98
N PHE A 164 -10.86 16.15 -16.20
CA PHE A 164 -10.72 15.15 -15.16
C PHE A 164 -10.32 13.82 -15.78
N LYS A 165 -9.11 13.35 -15.46
CA LYS A 165 -8.68 12.00 -15.81
C LYS A 165 -9.17 11.08 -14.70
N ASP A 166 -10.18 10.27 -15.01
CA ASP A 166 -10.66 9.23 -14.12
C ASP A 166 -9.56 8.17 -14.00
N THR A 167 -8.63 8.39 -13.05
CA THR A 167 -7.63 7.38 -12.66
C THR A 167 -8.28 6.20 -11.92
N PHE A 168 -9.61 6.20 -11.82
CA PHE A 168 -10.40 5.09 -11.34
C PHE A 168 -10.39 3.99 -12.41
N TRP A 169 -9.62 2.95 -12.11
CA TRP A 169 -9.66 1.69 -12.84
C TRP A 169 -11.07 1.12 -12.75
N LYS A 170 -11.84 1.22 -13.85
CA LYS A 170 -13.18 0.64 -13.96
C LYS A 170 -13.13 -0.85 -13.61
N GLY A 171 -13.70 -1.24 -12.47
CA GLY A 171 -13.85 -2.66 -12.07
C GLY A 171 -13.20 -3.09 -10.76
N THR A 172 -12.52 -2.21 -10.01
CA THR A 172 -12.02 -2.52 -8.66
C THR A 172 -12.85 -1.80 -7.59
N THR A 173 -13.46 -2.54 -6.66
CA THR A 173 -14.30 -2.02 -5.57
C THR A 173 -13.52 -1.33 -4.45
N ARG A 174 -12.36 -0.72 -4.73
CA ARG A 174 -11.68 0.28 -3.87
C ARG A 174 -10.46 0.91 -4.57
N THR A 175 -10.61 2.20 -4.86
CA THR A 175 -9.68 3.35 -4.72
C THR A 175 -8.19 3.10 -4.49
N ARG A 176 -7.38 3.99 -5.06
CA ARG A 176 -5.96 4.32 -4.74
C ARG A 176 -5.51 3.82 -3.35
N PRO A 177 -4.26 3.32 -3.19
CA PRO A 177 -3.78 2.82 -1.91
C PRO A 177 -4.01 3.87 -0.81
N ARG A 178 -5.01 3.60 0.05
CA ARG A 178 -5.44 4.48 1.16
C ARG A 178 -4.41 4.53 2.30
N ASN A 179 -3.31 3.80 2.14
CA ASN A 179 -2.10 3.86 2.94
C ASN A 179 -0.95 4.23 2.00
N GLY A 180 -0.31 5.39 2.23
CA GLY A 180 0.86 5.85 1.47
C GLY A 180 2.13 4.98 1.62
N THR A 181 2.01 3.74 2.07
CA THR A 181 3.09 2.77 2.25
C THR A 181 2.88 1.46 1.49
N LEU A 182 1.83 1.33 0.68
CA LEU A 182 1.64 0.18 -0.19
C LEU A 182 1.60 0.66 -1.64
N ASN A 183 2.71 0.41 -2.33
CA ASN A 183 2.92 0.34 -3.77
C ASN A 183 1.80 0.93 -4.65
N LYS A 184 2.09 1.98 -5.42
CA LYS A 184 1.16 2.71 -6.31
C LYS A 184 0.49 1.85 -7.40
N GLN A 185 0.85 0.58 -7.53
CA GLN A 185 0.26 -0.35 -8.47
C GLN A 185 -0.59 -1.35 -7.69
N ALA A 186 -1.90 -1.13 -7.67
CA ALA A 186 -2.84 -2.20 -7.35
C ALA A 186 -2.55 -3.35 -8.33
N GLY A 187 -2.37 -4.57 -7.81
CA GLY A 187 -2.01 -5.73 -8.61
C GLY A 187 -2.91 -5.84 -9.84
N ILE A 188 -2.29 -5.84 -11.02
CA ILE A 188 -2.99 -6.03 -12.28
C ILE A 188 -3.64 -7.42 -12.22
N ASP A 189 -4.97 -7.49 -12.32
CA ASP A 189 -5.66 -8.77 -12.43
C ASP A 189 -5.23 -9.43 -13.74
N PHE A 190 -4.50 -10.54 -13.63
CA PHE A 190 -3.95 -11.27 -14.77
C PHE A 190 -5.04 -11.72 -15.76
N LYS A 191 -6.28 -11.91 -15.29
CA LYS A 191 -7.40 -12.29 -16.15
C LYS A 191 -7.80 -11.19 -17.15
N GLN A 192 -7.45 -9.94 -16.84
CA GLN A 192 -7.74 -8.79 -17.71
C GLN A 192 -6.62 -8.52 -18.73
N LEU A 193 -5.51 -9.24 -18.61
CA LEU A 193 -4.35 -9.16 -19.48
C LEU A 193 -4.56 -10.10 -20.66
N SER A 194 -4.74 -9.54 -21.85
CA SER A 194 -4.77 -10.34 -23.08
C SER A 194 -3.34 -10.50 -23.60
N LEU A 195 -2.69 -11.61 -23.25
CA LEU A 195 -1.38 -11.97 -23.80
C LEU A 195 -1.60 -12.45 -25.25
N LEU A 196 -1.03 -11.73 -26.22
CA LEU A 196 -1.24 -11.97 -27.65
C LEU A 196 -0.14 -12.86 -28.22
N ALA A 197 1.11 -12.48 -28.02
CA ALA A 197 2.26 -13.16 -28.63
C ALA A 197 3.43 -13.23 -27.65
N LYS A 198 4.06 -14.40 -27.58
CA LYS A 198 5.33 -14.58 -26.87
C LYS A 198 6.45 -14.04 -27.75
N ILE A 199 7.10 -12.95 -27.32
CA ILE A 199 8.20 -12.31 -28.07
C ILE A 199 9.51 -13.03 -27.80
N ASN A 200 9.77 -13.41 -26.55
CA ASN A 200 11.01 -14.09 -26.17
C ASN A 200 10.82 -15.01 -24.96
N GLU A 201 11.61 -16.08 -24.90
CA GLU A 201 11.64 -17.05 -23.81
C GLU A 201 13.09 -17.28 -23.39
N ASN A 202 13.47 -16.72 -22.25
CA ASN A 202 14.75 -16.98 -21.59
C ASN A 202 14.53 -17.79 -20.31
N GLN A 203 15.60 -18.37 -19.76
CA GLN A 203 15.52 -19.09 -18.48
C GLN A 203 15.20 -18.15 -17.29
N SER A 204 15.58 -16.88 -17.42
CA SER A 204 15.33 -15.78 -16.48
C SER A 204 13.93 -15.20 -16.55
N GLY A 205 13.17 -15.47 -17.63
CA GLY A 205 11.83 -14.92 -17.82
C GLY A 205 11.34 -14.94 -19.27
N GLU A 206 10.03 -14.74 -19.41
CA GLU A 206 9.32 -14.67 -20.68
C GLU A 206 8.92 -13.23 -20.96
N LEU A 207 9.08 -12.81 -22.21
CA LEU A 207 8.61 -11.52 -22.70
C LEU A 207 7.37 -11.74 -23.56
N TRP A 208 6.25 -11.17 -23.13
CA TRP A 208 4.97 -11.27 -23.82
C TRP A 208 4.54 -9.91 -24.32
N GLN A 209 4.07 -9.86 -25.56
CA GLN A 209 3.27 -8.75 -26.05
C GLN A 209 1.82 -9.02 -25.67
N GLY A 210 1.18 -8.01 -25.10
CA GLY A 210 -0.24 -8.10 -24.76
C GLY A 210 -0.97 -6.80 -24.97
N ARG A 211 -2.28 -6.87 -24.78
CA ARG A 211 -3.13 -5.71 -24.61
C ARG A 211 -3.72 -5.69 -23.22
N TRP A 212 -3.70 -4.53 -22.61
CA TRP A 212 -4.40 -4.26 -21.38
C TRP A 212 -5.16 -2.95 -21.50
N GLN A 213 -6.49 -3.04 -21.34
CA GLN A 213 -7.43 -1.91 -21.44
C GLN A 213 -7.30 -1.11 -22.75
N GLY A 214 -7.01 -1.79 -23.86
CA GLY A 214 -6.88 -1.17 -25.18
C GLY A 214 -5.48 -0.62 -25.50
N ASN A 215 -4.56 -0.60 -24.53
CA ASN A 215 -3.17 -0.21 -24.73
C ASN A 215 -2.30 -1.44 -25.01
N GLU A 216 -1.34 -1.29 -25.93
CA GLU A 216 -0.32 -2.30 -26.18
C GLU A 216 0.74 -2.23 -25.09
N ILE A 217 1.02 -3.37 -24.45
CA ILE A 217 1.96 -3.48 -23.35
C ILE A 217 2.91 -4.64 -23.59
N VAL A 218 4.11 -4.53 -23.01
CA VAL A 218 5.10 -5.60 -22.98
C VAL A 218 5.22 -6.08 -21.52
N VAL A 219 4.93 -7.35 -21.30
CA VAL A 219 5.00 -8.00 -20.00
C VAL A 219 6.29 -8.81 -19.94
N LYS A 220 7.16 -8.48 -19.00
CA LYS A 220 8.36 -9.27 -18.69
C LYS A 220 8.14 -10.01 -17.37
N THR A 221 8.17 -11.34 -17.38
CA THR A 221 8.19 -12.11 -16.14
C THR A 221 9.60 -12.06 -15.55
N GLN A 222 9.72 -11.67 -14.28
CA GLN A 222 11.02 -11.48 -13.59
C GLN A 222 11.12 -12.32 -12.31
N ALA A 223 10.42 -13.47 -12.27
CA ALA A 223 10.34 -14.31 -11.07
C ALA A 223 11.73 -14.72 -10.54
N VAL A 224 12.69 -15.01 -11.43
CA VAL A 224 14.05 -15.40 -11.04
C VAL A 224 14.83 -14.26 -10.38
N LYS A 225 14.70 -13.03 -10.90
CA LYS A 225 15.32 -11.83 -10.31
C LYS A 225 14.80 -11.57 -8.90
N PHE A 226 13.47 -11.58 -8.72
CA PHE A 226 12.89 -11.41 -7.40
C PHE A 226 13.27 -12.52 -6.44
N ALA A 227 13.31 -13.78 -6.92
CA ALA A 227 13.79 -14.90 -6.11
C ALA A 227 15.26 -14.72 -5.69
N LEU A 228 16.13 -14.19 -6.56
CA LEU A 228 17.53 -13.89 -6.24
C LEU A 228 17.64 -12.82 -5.15
N ASP A 229 16.90 -11.72 -5.29
CA ASP A 229 16.89 -10.63 -4.32
C ASP A 229 16.42 -11.12 -2.93
N ILE A 230 15.34 -11.90 -2.89
CA ILE A 230 14.81 -12.51 -1.65
C ILE A 230 15.82 -13.49 -1.04
N ALA A 231 16.42 -14.36 -1.85
CA ALA A 231 17.41 -15.34 -1.38
C ALA A 231 18.65 -14.65 -0.81
N SER A 232 19.11 -13.56 -1.45
CA SER A 232 20.25 -12.75 -0.98
C SER A 232 19.92 -12.04 0.34
N GLY A 233 18.72 -11.48 0.46
CA GLY A 233 18.25 -10.89 1.71
C GLY A 233 18.17 -11.92 2.85
N MET A 234 17.65 -13.12 2.58
CA MET A 234 17.58 -14.19 3.59
C MET A 234 18.95 -14.74 3.95
N ALA A 235 19.87 -14.89 2.99
CA ALA A 235 21.25 -15.25 3.26
C ALA A 235 21.88 -14.27 4.25
N PHE A 236 21.71 -12.96 4.04
CA PHE A 236 22.16 -11.93 4.97
C PHE A 236 21.52 -12.06 6.35
N LEU A 237 20.19 -12.22 6.44
CA LEU A 237 19.50 -12.38 7.74
C LEU A 237 19.98 -13.61 8.51
N HIS A 238 20.36 -14.67 7.81
CA HIS A 238 20.91 -15.89 8.38
C HIS A 238 22.37 -15.75 8.86
N THR A 239 23.07 -14.67 8.51
CA THR A 239 24.40 -14.34 9.09
C THR A 239 24.31 -13.61 10.43
N LEU A 240 23.14 -13.09 10.82
CA LEU A 240 22.97 -12.34 12.06
C LEU A 240 22.96 -13.28 13.28
N GLU A 241 23.75 -12.94 14.30
CA GLU A 241 23.76 -13.62 15.61
C GLU A 241 23.40 -12.63 16.73
N PRO A 242 22.31 -12.85 17.49
CA PRO A 242 21.35 -13.95 17.39
C PRO A 242 20.37 -13.82 16.21
N MET A 243 19.94 -14.97 15.65
CA MET A 243 18.92 -14.99 14.59
C MET A 243 17.60 -14.37 15.06
N ILE A 244 16.92 -13.70 14.12
CA ILE A 244 15.68 -12.97 14.40
C ILE A 244 14.58 -13.95 14.85
N PRO A 245 14.03 -13.78 16.06
CA PRO A 245 13.01 -14.68 16.57
C PRO A 245 11.68 -14.45 15.85
N ARG A 246 10.97 -15.54 15.51
CA ARG A 246 9.60 -15.55 14.96
C ARG A 246 9.43 -14.81 13.61
N HIS A 247 10.52 -14.68 12.85
CA HIS A 247 10.41 -14.33 11.43
C HIS A 247 9.83 -15.52 10.65
N TYR A 248 8.74 -15.30 9.91
CA TYR A 248 8.16 -16.29 9.00
C TYR A 248 8.05 -15.65 7.63
N LEU A 249 8.92 -16.06 6.71
CA LEU A 249 8.99 -15.52 5.36
C LEU A 249 7.68 -15.82 4.60
N ASN A 250 7.08 -14.80 4.00
CA ASN A 250 5.84 -14.91 3.21
C ASN A 250 5.74 -13.76 2.19
N SER A 251 4.75 -13.78 1.30
CA SER A 251 4.66 -12.78 0.22
C SER A 251 4.32 -11.38 0.72
N LYS A 252 3.65 -11.27 1.87
CA LYS A 252 3.33 -9.98 2.51
C LYS A 252 4.55 -9.32 3.14
N SER A 253 5.54 -10.11 3.54
CA SER A 253 6.81 -9.60 4.08
C SER A 253 7.76 -9.07 3.00
N ILE A 254 7.44 -9.21 1.70
CA ILE A 254 8.29 -8.75 0.60
C ILE A 254 7.74 -7.44 0.06
N MET A 255 8.58 -6.41 0.03
CA MET A 255 8.30 -5.14 -0.62
C MET A 255 9.04 -5.08 -1.95
N ILE A 256 8.39 -4.52 -2.97
CA ILE A 256 9.02 -4.24 -4.26
C ILE A 256 9.23 -2.73 -4.34
N ASP A 257 10.48 -2.32 -4.48
CA ASP A 257 10.90 -0.92 -4.57
C ASP A 257 10.63 -0.34 -5.97
N GLU A 258 10.74 0.98 -6.12
CA GLU A 258 10.56 1.68 -7.41
C GLU A 258 11.52 1.16 -8.50
N ASP A 259 12.69 0.66 -8.09
CA ASP A 259 13.72 0.09 -8.95
C ASP A 259 13.46 -1.38 -9.38
N MET A 260 12.27 -1.93 -9.10
CA MET A 260 11.95 -3.35 -9.34
C MET A 260 12.93 -4.30 -8.62
N THR A 261 13.30 -3.94 -7.39
CA THR A 261 14.09 -4.78 -6.49
C THR A 261 13.20 -5.29 -5.37
N ALA A 262 13.29 -6.59 -5.07
CA ALA A 262 12.54 -7.17 -3.96
C ALA A 262 13.34 -7.05 -2.67
N ARG A 263 12.78 -6.44 -1.63
CA ARG A 263 13.40 -6.28 -0.32
C ARG A 263 12.54 -6.94 0.76
N ILE A 264 13.19 -7.58 1.72
CA ILE A 264 12.49 -8.17 2.87
C ILE A 264 12.16 -7.04 3.85
N SER A 265 10.87 -6.83 4.09
CA SER A 265 10.37 -5.87 5.05
C SER A 265 10.52 -6.42 6.46
N MET A 266 11.25 -5.68 7.28
CA MET A 266 11.37 -5.97 8.71
C MET A 266 10.23 -5.35 9.53
N ALA A 267 9.35 -4.55 8.92
CA ALA A 267 8.28 -3.84 9.62
C ALA A 267 7.20 -4.78 10.19
N ASP A 268 6.90 -5.87 9.46
CA ASP A 268 5.91 -6.88 9.85
C ASP A 268 6.50 -8.05 10.65
N VAL A 269 7.80 -8.00 10.94
CA VAL A 269 8.44 -8.95 11.84
C VAL A 269 7.98 -8.57 13.22
N LYS A 270 6.83 -9.15 13.58
CA LYS A 270 6.10 -8.88 14.81
C LYS A 270 7.02 -9.11 16.01
N PHE A 271 7.68 -8.04 16.44
CA PHE A 271 8.16 -7.84 17.80
C PHE A 271 7.00 -7.79 18.80
N SER A 272 5.74 -7.93 18.34
CA SER A 272 4.57 -7.84 19.19
C SER A 272 4.45 -9.05 20.12
N PHE A 273 4.72 -8.77 21.39
CA PHE A 273 4.38 -9.56 22.57
C PHE A 273 2.88 -9.90 22.69
N GLN A 274 2.04 -9.46 21.74
CA GLN A 274 0.59 -9.45 21.83
C GLN A 274 -0.10 -10.80 21.59
N CYS A 275 0.56 -11.84 21.05
CA CYS A 275 -0.01 -13.19 20.91
C CYS A 275 1.10 -14.25 20.67
N PRO A 276 1.80 -14.75 21.70
CA PRO A 276 2.74 -15.86 21.54
C PRO A 276 1.98 -17.14 21.12
N GLY A 277 1.96 -17.45 19.82
CA GLY A 277 1.42 -18.71 19.29
C GLY A 277 0.43 -18.59 18.12
N ARG A 278 -0.01 -17.37 17.74
CA ARG A 278 -0.94 -17.21 16.62
C ARG A 278 -0.20 -17.17 15.27
N MET A 279 -0.39 -18.21 14.45
CA MET A 279 0.15 -18.28 13.09
C MET A 279 -0.82 -17.61 12.11
N TYR A 280 -0.40 -16.54 11.44
CA TYR A 280 -1.27 -15.76 10.55
C TYR A 280 -1.24 -16.23 9.09
N SER A 281 -0.19 -16.95 8.68
CA SER A 281 0.01 -17.34 7.28
C SER A 281 0.66 -18.74 7.18
N PRO A 282 -0.06 -19.80 7.59
CA PRO A 282 0.48 -21.15 7.66
C PRO A 282 0.78 -21.77 6.28
N ALA A 283 0.24 -21.20 5.19
CA ALA A 283 0.42 -21.72 3.84
C ALA A 283 1.89 -21.73 3.37
N TRP A 284 2.71 -20.81 3.88
CA TRP A 284 4.15 -20.70 3.56
C TRP A 284 5.03 -21.39 4.61
N VAL A 285 4.47 -21.92 5.69
CA VAL A 285 5.24 -22.44 6.81
C VAL A 285 5.58 -23.91 6.59
N ALA A 286 6.79 -24.30 6.95
CA ALA A 286 7.22 -25.69 6.87
C ALA A 286 6.40 -26.59 7.81
N PRO A 287 6.07 -27.84 7.41
CA PRO A 287 5.29 -28.77 8.23
C PRO A 287 5.88 -28.99 9.63
N GLU A 288 7.21 -29.11 9.72
CA GLU A 288 7.90 -29.31 10.99
C GLU A 288 7.81 -28.08 11.91
N ALA A 289 7.73 -26.88 11.33
CA ALA A 289 7.60 -25.63 12.08
C ALA A 289 6.19 -25.43 12.66
N LEU A 290 5.19 -26.16 12.14
CA LEU A 290 3.83 -26.19 12.69
C LEU A 290 3.65 -27.24 13.80
N GLN A 291 4.44 -28.32 13.78
CA GLN A 291 4.31 -29.43 14.74
C GLN A 291 5.22 -29.31 15.97
N LYS A 292 6.43 -28.77 15.79
CA LYS A 292 7.48 -28.76 16.83
C LYS A 292 7.53 -27.42 17.57
N LYS A 293 8.17 -27.43 18.74
CA LYS A 293 8.43 -26.20 19.50
C LYS A 293 9.57 -25.38 18.86
N PRO A 294 9.60 -24.05 19.03
CA PRO A 294 10.60 -23.15 18.42
C PRO A 294 12.07 -23.48 18.70
N GLU A 295 12.35 -24.24 19.77
CA GLU A 295 13.70 -24.67 20.18
C GLU A 295 14.19 -25.89 19.37
N ASP A 296 13.28 -26.76 18.94
CA ASP A 296 13.59 -28.02 18.25
C ASP A 296 13.57 -27.90 16.71
N ILE A 297 13.31 -26.70 16.20
CA ILE A 297 13.16 -26.43 14.77
C ILE A 297 14.47 -25.93 14.18
N ASN A 298 14.91 -26.57 13.09
CA ASN A 298 15.95 -26.01 12.23
C ASN A 298 15.36 -24.83 11.43
N ARG A 299 15.48 -23.62 11.99
CA ARG A 299 14.92 -22.38 11.41
C ARG A 299 15.40 -22.11 9.99
N ARG A 300 16.68 -22.35 9.70
CA ARG A 300 17.25 -22.08 8.37
C ARG A 300 16.59 -22.95 7.30
N SER A 301 16.36 -24.22 7.62
CA SER A 301 15.66 -25.14 6.73
C SER A 301 14.16 -24.84 6.62
N ALA A 302 13.53 -24.34 7.69
CA ALA A 302 12.14 -23.91 7.66
C ALA A 302 11.95 -22.67 6.77
N ASP A 303 12.84 -21.68 6.85
CA ASP A 303 12.82 -20.51 5.96
C ASP A 303 13.03 -20.90 4.49
N MET A 304 13.86 -21.91 4.23
CA MET A 304 14.08 -22.43 2.88
C MET A 304 12.81 -23.04 2.27
N TRP A 305 11.98 -23.68 3.10
CA TRP A 305 10.67 -24.14 2.67
C TRP A 305 9.77 -22.96 2.29
N SER A 306 9.69 -21.95 3.17
CA SER A 306 8.90 -20.74 2.91
C SER A 306 9.34 -20.03 1.62
N PHE A 307 10.64 -19.96 1.37
CA PHE A 307 11.20 -19.46 0.10
C PHE A 307 10.74 -20.30 -1.10
N ALA A 308 10.65 -21.62 -0.97
CA ALA A 308 10.18 -22.48 -2.06
C ALA A 308 8.70 -22.25 -2.40
N ILE A 309 7.85 -22.04 -1.38
CA ILE A 309 6.44 -21.69 -1.57
C ILE A 309 6.31 -20.30 -2.21
N LEU A 310 7.19 -19.36 -1.86
CA LEU A 310 7.23 -18.05 -2.52
C LEU A 310 7.68 -18.16 -3.97
N LEU A 311 8.67 -18.99 -4.26
CA LEU A 311 9.09 -19.24 -5.63
C LEU A 311 7.96 -19.90 -6.43
N TRP A 312 7.17 -20.80 -5.81
CA TRP A 312 5.95 -21.33 -6.40
C TRP A 312 4.97 -20.20 -6.74
N GLU A 313 4.62 -19.35 -5.77
CA GLU A 313 3.70 -18.22 -5.93
C GLU A 313 4.17 -17.20 -6.98
N LEU A 314 5.48 -16.93 -7.06
CA LEU A 314 6.05 -16.03 -8.08
C LEU A 314 5.92 -16.58 -9.50
N VAL A 315 5.96 -17.91 -9.65
CA VAL A 315 5.93 -18.59 -10.95
C VAL A 315 4.50 -18.90 -11.38
N THR A 316 3.66 -19.41 -10.49
CA THR A 316 2.26 -19.74 -10.78
C THR A 316 1.36 -18.51 -10.74
N ARG A 317 1.78 -17.45 -10.03
CA ARG A 317 0.98 -16.25 -9.74
C ARG A 317 -0.32 -16.56 -8.99
N GLU A 318 -0.37 -17.70 -8.30
CA GLU A 318 -1.50 -18.13 -7.50
C GLU A 318 -1.17 -18.08 -6.01
N VAL A 319 -2.19 -17.81 -5.18
CA VAL A 319 -2.03 -17.88 -3.72
C VAL A 319 -2.15 -19.35 -3.30
N PRO A 320 -1.19 -19.89 -2.51
CA PRO A 320 -1.26 -21.28 -2.08
C PRO A 320 -2.53 -21.55 -1.26
N PHE A 321 -3.31 -22.55 -1.67
CA PHE A 321 -4.52 -23.00 -0.98
C PHE A 321 -5.58 -21.91 -0.75
N ALA A 322 -5.78 -21.01 -1.73
CA ALA A 322 -6.70 -19.87 -1.65
C ALA A 322 -8.14 -20.23 -1.21
N ASP A 323 -8.60 -21.45 -1.48
CA ASP A 323 -9.96 -21.90 -1.17
C ASP A 323 -10.19 -22.31 0.29
N LEU A 324 -9.11 -22.44 1.08
CA LEU A 324 -9.16 -22.95 2.45
C LEU A 324 -8.88 -21.86 3.49
N SER A 325 -9.47 -21.98 4.67
CA SER A 325 -9.15 -21.08 5.78
C SER A 325 -7.76 -21.33 6.34
N ASN A 326 -7.13 -20.32 6.95
CA ASN A 326 -5.80 -20.45 7.55
C ASN A 326 -5.71 -21.60 8.57
N MET A 327 -6.78 -21.86 9.33
CA MET A 327 -6.80 -22.94 10.32
C MET A 327 -6.80 -24.31 9.65
N GLU A 328 -7.62 -24.49 8.61
CA GLU A 328 -7.64 -25.72 7.81
C GLU A 328 -6.31 -25.93 7.10
N ILE A 329 -5.72 -24.90 6.52
CA ILE A 329 -4.40 -24.99 5.87
C ILE A 329 -3.35 -25.45 6.87
N GLY A 330 -3.28 -24.83 8.06
CA GLY A 330 -2.33 -25.22 9.09
C GLY A 330 -2.48 -26.67 9.52
N MET A 331 -3.72 -27.13 9.74
CA MET A 331 -4.02 -28.50 10.11
C MET A 331 -3.65 -29.50 9.00
N LYS A 332 -4.02 -29.21 7.76
CA LYS A 332 -3.77 -30.10 6.61
C LYS A 332 -2.31 -30.17 6.20
N VAL A 333 -1.59 -29.05 6.25
CA VAL A 333 -0.14 -29.01 5.97
C VAL A 333 0.62 -29.80 7.04
N ALA A 334 0.22 -29.67 8.31
CA ALA A 334 0.85 -30.36 9.42
C ALA A 334 0.50 -31.85 9.46
N LEU A 335 -0.76 -32.25 9.30
CA LEU A 335 -1.22 -33.63 9.59
C LEU A 335 -1.57 -34.45 8.35
N GLU A 336 -2.09 -33.81 7.30
CA GLU A 336 -2.64 -34.51 6.12
C GLU A 336 -1.68 -34.51 4.91
N GLY A 337 -0.50 -33.90 5.03
CA GLY A 337 0.49 -33.87 3.96
C GLY A 337 0.10 -32.98 2.77
N LEU A 338 -0.72 -31.95 2.99
CA LEU A 338 -1.09 -30.99 1.95
C LEU A 338 0.15 -30.22 1.45
N ARG A 339 0.42 -30.27 0.15
CA ARG A 339 1.57 -29.59 -0.50
C ARG A 339 1.13 -28.92 -1.80
N PRO A 340 1.76 -27.80 -2.22
CA PRO A 340 1.47 -27.20 -3.52
C PRO A 340 1.87 -28.14 -4.66
N THR A 341 0.99 -28.30 -5.63
CA THR A 341 1.28 -29.03 -6.86
C THR A 341 1.98 -28.10 -7.85
N ILE A 342 3.01 -28.60 -8.54
CA ILE A 342 3.73 -27.81 -9.56
C ILE A 342 3.01 -28.04 -10.89
N PRO A 343 2.35 -27.03 -11.49
CA PRO A 343 1.64 -27.20 -12.75
C PRO A 343 2.60 -27.49 -13.93
N PRO A 344 2.14 -28.22 -14.95
CA PRO A 344 2.93 -28.46 -16.16
C PRO A 344 3.10 -27.15 -16.95
N GLY A 345 4.34 -26.84 -17.38
CA GLY A 345 4.65 -25.60 -18.12
C GLY A 345 5.75 -24.73 -17.48
N ILE A 346 6.22 -25.08 -16.29
CA ILE A 346 7.31 -24.38 -15.60
C ILE A 346 8.67 -24.89 -16.08
N SER A 347 9.67 -23.98 -16.15
CA SER A 347 11.06 -24.31 -16.46
C SER A 347 11.56 -25.50 -15.62
N PRO A 348 12.18 -26.53 -16.24
CA PRO A 348 12.67 -27.71 -15.52
C PRO A 348 13.67 -27.38 -14.40
N HIS A 349 14.47 -26.33 -14.57
CA HIS A 349 15.45 -25.87 -13.59
C HIS A 349 14.76 -25.32 -12.33
N ILE A 350 13.73 -24.50 -12.50
CA ILE A 350 12.93 -23.93 -11.41
C ILE A 350 12.17 -25.06 -10.70
N CYS A 351 11.54 -25.97 -11.44
CA CYS A 351 10.85 -27.12 -10.87
C CYS A 351 11.79 -28.00 -10.02
N LYS A 352 13.01 -28.25 -10.49
CA LYS A 352 14.03 -28.98 -9.74
C LYS A 352 14.46 -28.24 -8.47
N LEU A 353 14.71 -26.93 -8.57
CA LEU A 353 15.06 -26.09 -7.41
C LEU A 353 13.95 -26.13 -6.36
N MET A 354 12.70 -25.92 -6.76
CA MET A 354 11.53 -25.98 -5.89
C MET A 354 11.40 -27.33 -5.17
N LYS A 355 11.57 -28.46 -5.89
CA LYS A 355 11.54 -29.81 -5.29
C LYS A 355 12.64 -30.03 -4.26
N ILE A 356 13.84 -29.49 -4.50
CA ILE A 356 14.97 -29.60 -3.57
C ILE A 356 14.70 -28.77 -2.30
N CYS A 357 14.13 -27.57 -2.45
CA CYS A 357 13.81 -26.71 -1.32
C CYS A 357 12.59 -27.20 -0.51
N MET A 358 11.59 -27.81 -1.15
CA MET A 358 10.41 -28.43 -0.52
C MET A 358 10.65 -29.89 -0.11
N ASN A 359 11.87 -30.27 0.27
CA ASN A 359 12.13 -31.63 0.74
C ASN A 359 11.49 -31.83 2.13
N GLU A 360 10.81 -32.96 2.34
CA GLU A 360 10.20 -33.30 3.63
C GLU A 360 11.24 -33.38 4.75
N ASP A 361 12.46 -33.83 4.43
CA ASP A 361 13.57 -33.87 5.38
C ASP A 361 14.26 -32.50 5.49
N PRO A 362 14.21 -31.82 6.66
CA PRO A 362 14.83 -30.51 6.83
C PRO A 362 16.36 -30.52 6.66
N ALA A 363 17.02 -31.66 6.88
CA ALA A 363 18.48 -31.78 6.75
C ALA A 363 18.93 -31.83 5.28
N LYS A 364 18.05 -32.24 4.37
CA LYS A 364 18.35 -32.32 2.92
C LYS A 364 18.09 -31.00 2.20
N ARG A 365 17.52 -30.00 2.88
CA ARG A 365 17.26 -28.68 2.29
C ARG A 365 18.57 -27.89 2.18
N PRO A 366 18.85 -27.24 1.03
CA PRO A 366 20.02 -26.40 0.86
C PRO A 366 19.96 -25.15 1.75
N LYS A 367 21.12 -24.52 1.98
CA LYS A 367 21.22 -23.20 2.59
C LYS A 367 21.09 -22.10 1.51
N PHE A 368 20.70 -20.89 1.91
CA PHE A 368 20.59 -19.76 0.98
C PHE A 368 21.92 -19.46 0.26
N ASP A 369 23.07 -19.60 0.94
CA ASP A 369 24.41 -19.41 0.35
C ASP A 369 24.68 -20.34 -0.86
N MET A 370 24.06 -21.52 -0.90
CA MET A 370 24.22 -22.48 -2.01
C MET A 370 23.30 -22.15 -3.19
N ILE A 371 22.19 -21.44 -2.94
CA ILE A 371 21.15 -21.17 -3.95
C ILE A 371 21.39 -19.84 -4.65
N VAL A 372 21.89 -18.82 -3.94
CA VAL A 372 22.16 -17.50 -4.51
C VAL A 372 23.01 -17.59 -5.80
N PRO A 373 24.14 -18.32 -5.85
CA PRO A 373 24.92 -18.45 -7.09
C PRO A 373 24.22 -19.24 -8.20
N ILE A 374 23.27 -20.11 -7.85
CA ILE A 374 22.48 -20.86 -8.83
C ILE A 374 21.45 -19.93 -9.48
N LEU A 375 20.76 -19.12 -8.67
CA LEU A 375 19.79 -18.14 -9.14
C LEU A 375 20.45 -17.05 -9.98
N ASP A 376 21.65 -16.59 -9.58
CA ASP A 376 22.44 -15.61 -10.32
C ASP A 376 22.80 -16.11 -11.73
N LYS A 377 23.28 -17.37 -11.83
CA LYS A 377 23.53 -18.03 -13.12
C LYS A 377 22.27 -18.27 -13.96
N MET A 378 21.11 -18.39 -13.32
CA MET A 378 19.82 -18.51 -14.01
C MET A 378 19.29 -17.14 -14.48
N GLN A 379 19.76 -16.04 -13.89
CA GLN A 379 19.43 -14.68 -14.32
C GLN A 379 20.23 -14.24 -15.54
N ASP A 380 21.53 -14.58 -15.58
CA ASP A 380 22.45 -14.18 -16.66
C ASP A 380 22.29 -14.97 -17.97
N LYS A 381 21.46 -16.02 -17.95
CA LYS A 381 21.15 -16.88 -19.11
C LYS A 381 19.70 -16.69 -19.57
#